data_AF-A0A364XUT0-F1
#
_entry.id   AF-A0A364XUT0-F1
#
_cell.length_a   1.000
_cell.length_b   1.000
_cell.length_c   1.000
_cell.angle_alpha   90.00
_cell.angle_beta   90.00
_cell.angle_gamma   90.00
#
_symmetry.space_group_name_H-M   'P 1'
#
loop_
_entity.id
_entity.type
_entity.pdbx_description
1 polymer ?
#
loop_
_entity_poly.entity_id
_entity_poly.type
_entity_poly.pdbx_seq_one_letter_code
_entity_poly.pdbx_strand_id
1 'polypeptide(L)'
;MAKVVKFHNPVPEKFGPQRVSKKKPSTPPKNGQLNLFAGGKIIKLNQLTAFEEALMLDENGDHEGAKKQYLTAIHENDSVADAYCNLGIMETQISNFPKAIDFFTKSLKEDPRHFEAHYNLANLYSEVGNFPLAKLHYEAAIEIEPTFTNSYFNLALTLVMTKSFKQAAQVLVQYRQMTPDEEHQLTDDLISKLMQ
;
A
#
# COMPACT_ATOMS: atom_id res chain seq x y z
N MET A 1 58.93 -0.78 68.12
CA MET A 1 58.81 0.63 67.71
C MET A 1 58.39 0.66 66.25
N ALA A 2 57.12 0.94 65.95
CA ALA A 2 56.60 0.94 64.58
C ALA A 2 56.64 2.35 63.98
N LYS A 3 57.25 2.49 62.80
CA LYS A 3 57.38 3.76 62.07
C LYS A 3 56.17 3.89 61.14
N VAL A 4 55.25 4.80 61.45
CA VAL A 4 54.10 5.11 60.59
C VAL A 4 54.58 5.97 59.41
N VAL A 5 54.54 5.41 58.20
CA VAL A 5 54.82 6.15 56.97
C VAL A 5 53.54 6.88 56.57
N LYS A 6 53.59 8.22 56.54
CA LYS A 6 52.51 9.05 55.99
C LYS A 6 52.71 9.20 54.48
N PHE A 7 51.80 8.64 53.69
CA PHE A 7 51.75 8.90 52.26
C PHE A 7 51.06 10.25 52.02
N HIS A 8 51.68 11.10 51.20
CA HIS A 8 51.06 12.32 50.70
C HIS A 8 49.99 11.91 49.67
N ASN A 9 48.71 12.01 50.04
CA ASN A 9 47.63 11.99 49.07
C ASN A 9 47.41 13.43 48.58
N PRO A 10 47.73 13.77 47.33
CA PRO A 10 47.26 15.04 46.78
C PRO A 10 45.74 14.99 46.72
N VAL A 11 45.09 15.97 47.36
CA VAL A 11 43.64 16.15 47.25
C VAL A 11 43.35 16.41 45.76
N PRO A 12 42.48 15.64 45.09
CA PRO A 12 42.15 15.88 43.69
C PRO A 12 41.39 17.21 43.59
N GLU A 13 42.06 18.24 43.07
CA GLU A 13 41.58 19.62 43.10
C GLU A 13 40.34 19.90 42.23
N LYS A 14 39.89 18.97 41.40
CA LYS A 14 38.71 19.16 40.53
C LYS A 14 37.95 17.85 40.29
N PHE A 15 36.93 17.58 41.08
CA PHE A 15 35.86 16.63 40.73
C PHE A 15 34.69 17.41 40.11
N GLY A 16 34.58 17.34 38.78
CA GLY A 16 33.52 17.96 37.99
C GLY A 16 33.78 17.77 36.49
N PRO A 17 32.74 17.78 35.64
CA PRO A 17 32.93 17.57 34.20
C PRO A 17 33.78 18.69 33.60
N GLN A 18 34.99 18.36 33.15
CA GLN A 18 35.81 19.28 32.37
C GLN A 18 35.26 19.37 30.95
N ARG A 19 35.05 20.59 30.44
CA ARG A 19 34.73 20.80 29.02
C ARG A 19 35.93 20.36 28.18
N VAL A 20 35.80 19.22 27.49
CA VAL A 20 36.78 18.78 26.51
C VAL A 20 36.59 19.60 25.23
N SER A 21 37.60 20.38 24.88
CA SER A 21 37.66 21.02 23.55
C SER A 21 37.85 19.94 22.49
N LYS A 22 36.94 19.86 21.52
CA LYS A 22 37.07 18.96 20.36
C LYS A 22 38.28 19.41 19.53
N LYS A 23 39.46 18.86 19.78
CA LYS A 23 40.58 18.95 18.83
C LYS A 23 40.14 18.24 17.54
N LYS A 24 40.29 18.91 16.40
CA LYS A 24 40.22 18.25 15.08
C LYS A 24 41.21 17.08 15.08
N PRO A 25 40.83 15.89 14.59
CA PRO A 25 41.74 14.76 14.55
C PRO A 25 42.91 15.10 13.62
N SER A 26 44.12 15.19 14.20
CA SER A 26 45.34 15.54 13.47
C SER A 26 46.18 14.31 13.10
N THR A 27 45.60 13.11 13.12
CA THR A 27 46.32 11.86 12.80
C THR A 27 45.70 11.21 11.58
N PRO A 28 46.49 10.93 10.52
CA PRO A 28 46.02 10.09 9.42
C PRO A 28 45.66 8.69 9.96
N PRO A 29 44.74 7.97 9.32
CA PRO A 29 44.33 6.64 9.78
C PRO A 29 45.55 5.72 9.87
N LYS A 30 45.72 5.04 11.00
CA LYS A 30 46.75 4.00 11.14
C LYS A 30 46.43 2.89 10.15
N ASN A 31 47.27 2.73 9.12
CA ASN A 31 47.20 1.64 8.17
C ASN A 31 47.24 0.30 8.95
N GLY A 32 46.11 -0.39 9.05
CA GLY A 32 46.00 -1.69 9.72
C GLY A 32 44.82 -1.85 10.68
N GLN A 33 44.11 -0.79 11.05
CA GLN A 33 42.81 -0.93 11.73
C GLN A 33 41.69 -1.03 10.69
N LEU A 34 41.12 -2.22 10.52
CA LEU A 34 39.82 -2.39 9.86
C LEU A 34 38.77 -1.67 10.70
N ASN A 35 38.38 -0.46 10.28
CA ASN A 35 37.18 0.18 10.79
C ASN A 35 35.95 -0.57 10.23
N LEU A 36 35.57 -1.68 10.86
CA LEU A 36 34.32 -2.40 10.56
C LEU A 36 33.06 -1.53 10.74
N PHE A 37 33.20 -0.39 11.43
CA PHE A 37 32.14 0.58 11.69
C PHE A 37 32.22 1.85 10.84
N ALA A 38 33.16 1.97 9.89
CA ALA A 38 33.29 3.16 9.02
C ALA A 38 32.12 3.32 8.03
N GLY A 39 31.20 2.35 7.95
CA GLY A 39 30.02 2.38 7.10
C GLY A 39 28.71 2.11 7.84
N GLY A 40 28.69 2.18 9.17
CA GLY A 40 27.48 1.95 9.96
C GLY A 40 26.44 3.05 9.66
N LYS A 41 25.47 2.75 8.80
CA LYS A 41 24.32 3.63 8.55
C LYS A 41 23.40 3.55 9.78
N ILE A 42 23.11 4.68 10.42
CA ILE A 42 22.04 4.75 11.42
C ILE A 42 20.73 4.61 10.65
N ILE A 43 20.20 3.39 10.60
CA ILE A 43 18.86 3.12 10.08
C ILE A 43 17.91 3.40 11.24
N LYS A 44 17.10 4.45 11.13
CA LYS A 44 15.99 4.65 12.06
C LYS A 44 14.95 3.59 11.75
N LEU A 45 14.82 2.60 12.63
CA LEU A 45 13.92 1.46 12.45
C LEU A 45 12.42 1.84 12.58
N ASN A 46 12.10 3.08 12.98
CA ASN A 46 10.73 3.60 13.14
C ASN A 46 10.40 4.72 12.14
N GLN A 47 10.95 4.68 10.92
CA GLN A 47 10.49 5.59 9.86
C GLN A 47 9.43 4.85 9.07
N LEU A 48 8.21 5.42 9.05
CA LEU A 48 7.16 4.99 8.13
C LEU A 48 7.74 5.06 6.71
N THR A 49 7.40 4.07 5.90
CA THR A 49 7.75 4.14 4.47
C THR A 49 6.95 5.24 3.79
N ALA A 50 7.39 5.71 2.62
CA ALA A 50 6.65 6.74 1.89
C ALA A 50 5.22 6.28 1.56
N PHE A 51 5.02 4.98 1.29
CA PHE A 51 3.70 4.40 1.09
C PHE A 51 2.85 4.40 2.37
N GLU A 52 3.43 3.99 3.51
CA GLU A 52 2.72 4.00 4.80
C GLU A 52 2.34 5.43 5.23
N GLU A 53 3.22 6.40 5.02
CA GLU A 53 2.91 7.83 5.25
C GLU A 53 1.78 8.30 4.33
N ALA A 54 1.76 7.86 3.07
CA ALA A 54 0.70 8.21 2.11
C ALA A 54 -0.67 7.66 2.56
N LEU A 55 -0.73 6.40 2.99
CA LEU A 55 -1.95 5.79 3.53
C LEU A 55 -2.49 6.56 4.73
N MET A 56 -1.61 6.89 5.69
CA MET A 56 -1.99 7.67 6.87
C MET A 56 -2.53 9.06 6.52
N LEU A 57 -1.96 9.74 5.53
CA LEU A 57 -2.45 11.05 5.07
C LEU A 57 -3.81 10.92 4.40
N ASP A 58 -4.02 9.88 3.61
CA ASP A 58 -5.27 9.63 2.89
C ASP A 58 -6.41 9.30 3.87
N GLU A 59 -6.16 8.47 4.89
CA GLU A 59 -7.12 8.19 5.97
C GLU A 59 -7.50 9.46 6.76
N ASN A 60 -6.57 10.40 6.89
CA ASN A 60 -6.81 11.69 7.54
C ASN A 60 -7.50 12.72 6.62
N GLY A 61 -7.73 12.38 5.34
CA GLY A 61 -8.35 13.25 4.34
C GLY A 61 -7.42 14.28 3.70
N ASP A 62 -6.10 14.23 3.96
CA ASP A 62 -5.12 15.06 3.27
C ASP A 62 -4.72 14.41 1.93
N HIS A 63 -5.62 14.52 0.97
CA HIS A 63 -5.44 13.91 -0.36
C HIS A 63 -4.28 14.55 -1.15
N GLU A 64 -3.95 15.83 -0.93
CA GLU A 64 -2.81 16.46 -1.62
C GLU A 64 -1.47 15.94 -1.07
N GLY A 65 -1.38 15.84 0.26
CA GLY A 65 -0.23 15.24 0.95
C GLY A 65 -0.05 13.77 0.56
N ALA A 66 -1.13 12.98 0.61
CA ALA A 66 -1.13 11.56 0.25
C ALA A 66 -0.63 11.36 -1.19
N LYS A 67 -1.16 12.12 -2.16
CA LYS A 67 -0.74 12.05 -3.56
C LYS A 67 0.76 12.29 -3.72
N LYS A 68 1.32 13.28 -3.02
CA LYS A 68 2.75 13.54 -3.06
C LYS A 68 3.54 12.36 -2.53
N GLN A 69 3.09 11.75 -1.43
CA GLN A 69 3.79 10.61 -0.84
C GLN A 69 3.65 9.32 -1.66
N TYR A 70 2.52 9.07 -2.32
CA TYR A 70 2.41 7.97 -3.28
C TYR A 70 3.39 8.13 -4.45
N LEU A 71 3.60 9.36 -4.95
CA LEU A 71 4.61 9.61 -5.98
C LEU A 71 6.05 9.40 -5.47
N THR A 72 6.31 9.75 -4.21
CA THR A 72 7.59 9.44 -3.55
C THR A 72 7.78 7.92 -3.43
N ALA A 73 6.75 7.18 -3.00
CA ALA A 73 6.79 5.73 -2.87
C ALA A 73 7.11 5.05 -4.20
N ILE A 74 6.48 5.50 -5.29
CA ILE A 74 6.79 5.03 -6.65
C ILE A 74 8.26 5.28 -7.00
N HIS A 75 8.79 6.47 -6.70
CA HIS A 75 10.20 6.80 -6.97
C HIS A 75 11.18 5.96 -6.12
N GLU A 76 10.79 5.61 -4.90
CA GLU A 76 11.59 4.81 -3.97
C GLU A 76 11.44 3.29 -4.19
N ASN A 77 10.57 2.86 -5.12
CA ASN A 77 10.19 1.46 -5.34
C ASN A 77 9.54 0.80 -4.12
N ASP A 78 8.75 1.56 -3.38
CA ASP A 78 7.99 1.12 -2.21
C ASP A 78 6.52 0.91 -2.59
N SER A 79 6.04 -0.35 -2.52
CA SER A 79 4.66 -0.75 -2.87
C SER A 79 4.11 -0.08 -4.13
N VAL A 80 4.89 -0.13 -5.22
CA VAL A 80 4.64 0.66 -6.44
C VAL A 80 3.26 0.37 -7.06
N ALA A 81 2.87 -0.91 -7.09
CA ALA A 81 1.59 -1.31 -7.66
C ALA A 81 0.42 -0.75 -6.85
N ASP A 82 0.47 -0.86 -5.51
CA ASP A 82 -0.52 -0.29 -4.60
C ASP A 82 -0.58 1.24 -4.67
N ALA A 83 0.59 1.89 -4.73
CA ALA A 83 0.68 3.35 -4.86
C ALA A 83 0.01 3.84 -6.16
N TYR A 84 0.21 3.15 -7.28
CA TYR A 84 -0.52 3.44 -8.52
C TYR A 84 -2.01 3.14 -8.39
N CYS A 85 -2.41 2.06 -7.73
CA CYS A 85 -3.82 1.74 -7.49
C CYS A 85 -4.52 2.87 -6.71
N ASN A 86 -3.92 3.31 -5.60
CA ASN A 86 -4.48 4.39 -4.76
C ASN A 86 -4.54 5.72 -5.51
N LEU A 87 -3.51 6.08 -6.29
CA LEU A 87 -3.58 7.25 -7.17
C LEU A 87 -4.72 7.14 -8.20
N GLY A 88 -4.97 5.94 -8.72
CA GLY A 88 -6.12 5.66 -9.59
C GLY A 88 -7.46 5.91 -8.90
N ILE A 89 -7.62 5.41 -7.67
CA ILE A 89 -8.82 5.63 -6.85
C ILE A 89 -9.06 7.12 -6.61
N MET A 90 -8.01 7.86 -6.23
CA MET A 90 -8.10 9.30 -6.00
C MET A 90 -8.52 10.08 -7.26
N GLU A 91 -8.01 9.71 -8.44
CA GLU A 91 -8.42 10.35 -9.69
C GLU A 91 -9.86 9.97 -10.09
N THR A 92 -10.33 8.76 -9.77
CA THR A 92 -11.73 8.36 -9.94
C THR A 92 -12.68 9.19 -9.07
N GLN A 93 -12.31 9.47 -7.81
CA GLN A 93 -13.11 10.29 -6.89
C GLN A 93 -13.34 11.72 -7.39
N ILE A 94 -12.38 12.29 -8.14
CA ILE A 94 -12.52 13.60 -8.80
C ILE A 94 -13.03 13.50 -10.25
N SER A 95 -13.56 12.33 -10.64
CA SER A 95 -14.09 12.02 -11.98
C SER A 95 -13.10 12.22 -13.14
N ASN A 96 -11.79 12.14 -12.87
CA ASN A 96 -10.75 12.20 -13.90
C ASN A 96 -10.46 10.79 -14.45
N PHE A 97 -11.47 10.21 -15.12
CA PHE A 97 -11.45 8.83 -15.59
C PHE A 97 -10.26 8.49 -16.50
N PRO A 98 -9.82 9.33 -17.46
CA PRO A 98 -8.67 9.00 -18.30
C PRO A 98 -7.38 8.77 -17.50
N LYS A 99 -7.17 9.57 -16.46
CA LYS A 99 -5.98 9.48 -15.62
C LYS A 99 -6.07 8.34 -14.61
N ALA A 100 -7.27 8.05 -14.11
CA ALA A 100 -7.51 6.87 -13.30
C ALA A 100 -7.21 5.57 -14.08
N ILE A 101 -7.65 5.46 -15.34
CA ILE A 101 -7.32 4.31 -16.22
C ILE A 101 -5.81 4.18 -16.39
N ASP A 102 -5.09 5.28 -16.64
CA ASP A 102 -3.63 5.26 -16.78
C ASP A 102 -2.94 4.75 -15.50
N PHE A 103 -3.38 5.20 -14.32
CA PHE A 103 -2.82 4.74 -13.05
C PHE A 103 -3.14 3.28 -12.76
N PHE A 104 -4.37 2.81 -12.95
CA PHE A 104 -4.69 1.38 -12.79
C PHE A 104 -3.91 0.51 -13.79
N THR A 105 -3.75 0.97 -15.03
CA THR A 105 -2.97 0.25 -16.04
C THR A 105 -1.49 0.17 -15.65
N LYS A 106 -0.93 1.23 -15.05
CA LYS A 106 0.43 1.22 -14.49
C LYS A 106 0.54 0.29 -13.29
N SER A 107 -0.44 0.28 -12.39
CA SER A 107 -0.50 -0.68 -11.28
C SER A 107 -0.42 -2.12 -11.79
N LEU A 108 -1.26 -2.47 -12.78
CA LEU A 108 -1.27 -3.80 -13.41
C LEU A 108 -0.02 -4.13 -14.23
N LYS A 109 0.75 -3.12 -14.64
CA LYS A 109 2.05 -3.33 -15.29
C LYS A 109 3.12 -3.73 -14.29
N GLU A 110 3.07 -3.18 -13.07
CA GLU A 110 3.98 -3.52 -11.98
C GLU A 110 3.60 -4.86 -11.33
N ASP A 111 2.30 -5.08 -11.07
CA ASP A 111 1.76 -6.35 -10.63
C ASP A 111 0.51 -6.76 -11.43
N PRO A 112 0.66 -7.66 -12.43
CA PRO A 112 -0.45 -8.19 -13.21
C PRO A 112 -1.47 -9.00 -12.40
N ARG A 113 -1.15 -9.37 -11.14
CA ARG A 113 -2.04 -10.12 -10.25
C ARG A 113 -2.61 -9.24 -9.13
N HIS A 114 -2.59 -7.92 -9.26
CA HIS A 114 -3.20 -7.03 -8.28
C HIS A 114 -4.72 -6.99 -8.45
N PHE A 115 -5.46 -7.68 -7.58
CA PHE A 115 -6.90 -7.86 -7.76
C PHE A 115 -7.69 -6.56 -7.60
N GLU A 116 -7.31 -5.67 -6.68
CA GLU A 116 -7.98 -4.38 -6.46
C GLU A 116 -7.84 -3.47 -7.67
N ALA A 117 -6.68 -3.46 -8.32
CA ALA A 117 -6.48 -2.70 -9.55
C ALA A 117 -7.36 -3.23 -10.68
N HIS A 118 -7.48 -4.56 -10.84
CA HIS A 118 -8.45 -5.17 -11.76
C HIS A 118 -9.90 -4.78 -11.42
N TYR A 119 -10.31 -4.92 -10.16
CA TYR A 119 -11.67 -4.61 -9.71
C TYR A 119 -12.02 -3.13 -9.91
N ASN A 120 -11.13 -2.21 -9.55
CA ASN A 120 -11.37 -0.77 -9.69
C ASN A 120 -11.37 -0.34 -11.15
N LEU A 121 -10.49 -0.90 -11.99
CA LEU A 121 -10.50 -0.65 -13.43
C LEU A 121 -11.77 -1.20 -14.09
N ALA A 122 -12.29 -2.34 -13.61
CA ALA A 122 -13.57 -2.89 -14.06
C ALA A 122 -14.74 -1.96 -13.70
N ASN A 123 -14.80 -1.47 -12.46
CA ASN A 123 -15.80 -0.48 -12.02
C ASN A 123 -15.78 0.75 -12.91
N LEU A 124 -14.58 1.28 -13.19
CA LEU A 124 -14.39 2.46 -14.02
C LEU A 124 -14.85 2.23 -15.47
N TYR A 125 -14.52 1.08 -16.06
CA TYR A 125 -15.03 0.73 -17.39
C TYR A 125 -16.54 0.54 -17.41
N SER A 126 -17.13 -0.01 -16.35
CA SER A 126 -18.58 -0.12 -16.21
C SER A 126 -19.25 1.26 -16.15
N GLU A 127 -18.66 2.20 -15.41
CA GLU A 127 -19.16 3.58 -15.29
C GLU A 127 -19.10 4.34 -16.63
N VAL A 128 -18.03 4.14 -17.40
CA VAL A 128 -17.88 4.73 -18.75
C VAL A 128 -18.72 3.97 -19.81
N GLY A 129 -19.35 2.84 -19.43
CA GLY A 129 -20.21 2.04 -20.31
C GLY A 129 -19.47 1.06 -21.22
N ASN A 130 -18.17 0.84 -21.00
CA ASN A 130 -17.38 -0.18 -21.68
C ASN A 130 -17.50 -1.54 -20.97
N PHE A 131 -18.70 -2.12 -21.03
CA PHE A 131 -19.01 -3.39 -20.38
C PHE A 131 -18.13 -4.59 -20.82
N PRO A 132 -17.67 -4.70 -22.09
CA PRO A 132 -16.75 -5.77 -22.47
C PRO A 132 -15.43 -5.76 -21.70
N LEU A 133 -14.81 -4.58 -21.51
CA LEU A 133 -13.59 -4.46 -20.71
C LEU A 133 -13.88 -4.63 -19.21
N ALA A 134 -15.00 -4.08 -18.73
CA ALA A 134 -15.42 -4.28 -17.34
C ALA A 134 -15.54 -5.76 -16.99
N LYS A 135 -16.23 -6.54 -17.85
CA LYS A 135 -16.35 -8.00 -17.71
C LYS A 135 -14.99 -8.67 -17.61
N LEU A 136 -14.08 -8.38 -18.54
CA LEU A 136 -12.74 -8.99 -18.56
C LEU A 136 -11.98 -8.75 -17.24
N HIS A 137 -12.00 -7.51 -16.74
CA HIS A 137 -11.30 -7.17 -15.51
C HIS A 137 -11.97 -7.73 -14.25
N TYR A 138 -13.31 -7.84 -14.20
CA TYR A 138 -13.98 -8.56 -13.11
C TYR A 138 -13.67 -10.06 -13.11
N GLU A 139 -13.66 -10.70 -14.28
CA GLU A 139 -13.28 -12.12 -14.39
C GLU A 139 -11.84 -12.34 -13.92
N ALA A 140 -10.91 -11.46 -14.28
CA ALA A 140 -9.54 -11.50 -13.78
C ALA A 140 -9.46 -11.28 -12.26
N ALA A 141 -10.21 -10.31 -11.71
CA ALA A 141 -10.25 -10.08 -10.26
C ALA A 141 -10.76 -11.32 -9.50
N ILE A 142 -11.79 -12.01 -10.04
CA ILE A 142 -12.33 -13.26 -9.48
C ILE A 142 -11.31 -14.40 -9.55
N GLU A 143 -10.56 -14.51 -10.64
CA GLU A 143 -9.53 -15.54 -10.78
C GLU A 143 -8.40 -15.37 -9.74
N ILE A 144 -8.03 -14.13 -9.46
CA ILE A 144 -6.97 -13.80 -8.51
C ILE A 144 -7.46 -13.94 -7.06
N GLU A 145 -8.63 -13.36 -6.74
CA GLU A 145 -9.21 -13.34 -5.40
C GLU A 145 -10.67 -13.86 -5.43
N PRO A 146 -10.86 -15.19 -5.40
CA PRO A 146 -12.19 -15.82 -5.52
C PRO A 146 -13.11 -15.57 -4.33
N THR A 147 -12.57 -15.12 -3.20
CA THR A 147 -13.33 -14.83 -1.98
C THR A 147 -13.91 -13.42 -1.94
N PHE A 148 -13.58 -12.56 -2.91
CA PHE A 148 -14.09 -11.21 -2.96
C PHE A 148 -15.46 -11.12 -3.67
N THR A 149 -16.52 -11.18 -2.87
CA THR A 149 -17.92 -11.27 -3.32
C THR A 149 -18.38 -10.11 -4.20
N ASN A 150 -17.84 -8.90 -3.99
CA ASN A 150 -18.21 -7.71 -4.76
C ASN A 150 -17.88 -7.85 -6.25
N SER A 151 -16.82 -8.58 -6.61
CA SER A 151 -16.50 -8.85 -8.02
C SER A 151 -17.58 -9.68 -8.72
N TYR A 152 -18.15 -10.67 -8.03
CA TYR A 152 -19.25 -11.49 -8.58
C TYR A 152 -20.51 -10.66 -8.78
N PHE A 153 -20.87 -9.83 -7.81
CA PHE A 153 -22.04 -8.97 -7.91
C PHE A 153 -21.92 -7.99 -9.08
N ASN A 154 -20.80 -7.27 -9.18
CA ASN A 154 -20.60 -6.30 -10.25
C ASN A 154 -20.43 -6.96 -11.63
N LEU A 155 -19.85 -8.16 -11.70
CA LEU A 155 -19.84 -8.96 -12.92
C LEU A 155 -21.26 -9.33 -13.35
N ALA A 156 -22.11 -9.78 -12.42
CA ALA A 156 -23.50 -10.09 -12.72
C ALA A 156 -24.25 -8.87 -13.27
N LEU A 157 -24.08 -7.69 -12.65
CA LEU A 157 -24.65 -6.43 -13.15
C LEU A 157 -24.15 -6.10 -14.56
N THR A 158 -22.85 -6.24 -14.80
CA THR A 158 -22.24 -6.03 -16.13
C THR A 158 -22.84 -6.98 -17.18
N LEU A 159 -23.09 -8.23 -16.80
CA LEU A 159 -23.74 -9.23 -17.67
C LEU A 159 -25.20 -8.89 -17.94
N VAL A 160 -25.93 -8.32 -16.98
CA VAL A 160 -27.30 -7.82 -17.19
C VAL A 160 -27.30 -6.64 -18.18
N MET A 161 -26.37 -5.70 -18.04
CA MET A 161 -26.24 -4.55 -18.97
C MET A 161 -25.93 -4.99 -20.40
N THR A 162 -25.17 -6.08 -20.56
CA THR A 162 -24.88 -6.69 -21.88
C THR A 162 -25.94 -7.70 -22.34
N LYS A 163 -27.07 -7.81 -21.63
CA LYS A 163 -28.19 -8.74 -21.92
C LYS A 163 -27.80 -10.23 -21.89
N SER A 164 -26.72 -10.57 -21.20
CA SER A 164 -26.24 -11.94 -21.01
C SER A 164 -26.88 -12.59 -19.77
N PHE A 165 -28.22 -12.63 -19.73
CA PHE A 165 -28.99 -12.96 -18.51
C PHE A 165 -28.69 -14.36 -17.94
N LYS A 166 -28.52 -15.36 -18.80
CA LYS A 166 -28.17 -16.73 -18.37
C LYS A 166 -26.83 -16.80 -17.65
N GLN A 167 -25.82 -16.05 -18.12
CA GLN A 167 -24.52 -15.98 -17.46
C GLN A 167 -24.63 -15.19 -16.15
N ALA A 168 -25.39 -14.08 -16.14
CA ALA A 168 -25.63 -13.30 -14.94
C ALA A 168 -26.26 -14.15 -13.82
N ALA A 169 -27.26 -14.96 -14.14
CA ALA A 169 -27.88 -15.87 -13.18
C ALA A 169 -26.89 -16.89 -12.61
N GLN A 170 -25.98 -17.44 -13.44
CA GLN A 170 -24.94 -18.36 -12.97
C GLN A 170 -23.97 -17.69 -11.99
N VAL A 171 -23.52 -16.47 -12.30
CA VAL A 171 -22.63 -15.71 -11.42
C VAL A 171 -23.33 -15.34 -10.11
N LEU A 172 -24.62 -14.99 -10.14
CA LEU A 172 -25.41 -14.74 -8.93
C LEU A 172 -25.59 -15.97 -8.04
N VAL A 173 -25.67 -17.18 -8.62
CA VAL A 173 -25.66 -18.42 -7.84
C VAL A 173 -24.34 -18.60 -7.10
N GLN A 174 -23.21 -18.24 -7.72
CA GLN A 174 -21.91 -18.26 -7.04
C GLN A 174 -21.84 -17.19 -5.93
N TYR A 175 -22.31 -15.97 -6.21
CA TYR A 175 -22.42 -14.89 -5.22
C TYR A 175 -23.22 -15.35 -3.99
N ARG A 176 -24.40 -15.95 -4.20
CA ARG A 176 -25.26 -16.48 -3.14
C ARG A 176 -24.57 -17.50 -2.22
N GLN A 177 -23.68 -18.33 -2.75
CA GLN A 177 -22.97 -19.33 -1.94
C GLN A 177 -21.95 -18.72 -0.98
N MET A 178 -21.52 -17.47 -1.23
CA MET A 178 -20.49 -16.78 -0.47
C MET A 178 -21.06 -15.70 0.46
N THR A 179 -22.33 -15.32 0.29
CA THR A 179 -22.97 -14.29 1.11
C THR A 179 -23.78 -14.87 2.28
N PRO A 180 -23.94 -14.09 3.36
CA PRO A 180 -24.81 -14.47 4.48
C PRO A 180 -26.29 -14.54 4.07
N ASP A 181 -27.06 -15.32 4.82
CA ASP A 181 -28.45 -15.70 4.51
C ASP A 181 -29.42 -14.50 4.31
N GLU A 182 -29.11 -13.32 4.88
CA GLU A 182 -29.91 -12.10 4.73
C GLU A 182 -30.03 -11.64 3.28
N GLU A 183 -28.99 -11.84 2.47
CA GLU A 183 -28.95 -11.41 1.06
C GLU A 183 -29.48 -12.47 0.09
N HIS A 184 -29.75 -13.69 0.56
CA HIS A 184 -30.19 -14.79 -0.31
C HIS A 184 -31.56 -14.52 -0.93
N GLN A 185 -32.49 -13.94 -0.17
CA GLN A 185 -33.84 -13.65 -0.69
C GLN A 185 -33.79 -12.66 -1.87
N LEU A 186 -32.98 -11.60 -1.74
CA LEU A 186 -32.79 -10.61 -2.79
C LEU A 186 -32.10 -11.22 -4.01
N THR A 187 -31.08 -12.04 -3.77
CA THR A 187 -30.34 -12.73 -4.84
C THR A 187 -31.23 -13.72 -5.59
N ASP A 188 -32.07 -14.48 -4.88
CA ASP A 188 -33.01 -15.44 -5.46
C ASP A 188 -34.10 -14.74 -6.29
N ASP A 189 -34.61 -13.59 -5.83
CA ASP A 189 -35.54 -12.76 -6.61
C ASP A 189 -34.89 -12.24 -7.90
N LEU A 190 -33.64 -11.74 -7.82
CA LEU A 190 -32.89 -11.30 -8.99
C LEU A 190 -32.68 -12.44 -10.00
N ILE A 191 -32.28 -13.62 -9.53
CA ILE A 191 -32.11 -14.81 -10.39
C ILE A 191 -33.43 -15.17 -11.06
N SER A 192 -34.54 -15.15 -10.32
CA SER A 192 -35.87 -15.48 -10.85
C SER A 192 -36.31 -14.52 -11.96
N LYS A 193 -36.03 -13.22 -11.80
CA LYS A 193 -36.36 -12.17 -12.79
C LYS A 193 -35.52 -12.28 -14.05
N LEU A 194 -34.27 -12.72 -13.94
CA LEU A 194 -33.36 -12.86 -15.09
C LEU A 194 -33.66 -14.10 -15.96
N MET A 195 -34.41 -15.06 -15.43
CA MET A 195 -34.73 -16.32 -16.09
C MET A 195 -36.15 -16.36 -16.70
N GLN A 196 -36.94 -15.30 -16.53
CA GLN A 196 -38.27 -15.10 -17.14
C GLN A 196 -38.13 -14.44 -18.52
#